data_AF-A0A964FDH9-F1
#
_entry.id   AF-A0A964FDH9-F1
#
_cell.length_a   1.000
_cell.length_b   1.000
_cell.length_c   1.000
_cell.angle_alpha   90.00
_cell.angle_beta   90.00
_cell.angle_gamma   90.00
#
_symmetry.space_group_name_H-M   'P 1'
#
loop_
_entity.id
_entity.type
_entity.pdbx_description
1 polymer ?
#
loop_
_entity_poly.entity_id
_entity_poly.type
_entity_poly.pdbx_seq_one_letter_code
_entity_poly.pdbx_strand_id
1 'polypeptide(L)' 'MNEFLEPGSFVRHPERPDWGLGQVQSVIAARITVNFENAGKVVIDGSRILLTPDTGRQETHVNESHRSVKGR' A
#
# COMPACT_ATOMS: atom_id res chain seq x y z
N MET A 1 2.52 15.00 4.19
CA MET A 1 3.31 13.87 3.68
C MET A 1 2.75 12.56 4.25
N ASN A 2 1.57 12.15 3.79
CA ASN A 2 0.98 10.81 4.03
C ASN A 2 1.14 9.97 2.74
N GLU A 3 2.30 10.12 2.08
CA GLU A 3 2.52 9.89 0.64
C GLU A 3 2.99 8.47 0.29
N PHE A 4 2.77 7.48 1.17
CA PHE A 4 3.32 6.13 0.95
C PHE A 4 2.28 5.01 0.82
N LEU A 5 0.99 5.35 0.73
CA LEU A 5 -0.05 4.36 0.48
C LEU A 5 -0.68 4.64 -0.86
N GLU A 6 -0.37 3.78 -1.82
CA GLU A 6 -0.92 3.82 -3.16
C GLU A 6 -1.89 2.64 -3.33
N PRO A 7 -2.87 2.75 -4.24
CA PRO A 7 -3.65 1.59 -4.68
C PRO A 7 -2.71 0.44 -5.07
N GLY A 8 -2.91 -0.73 -4.47
CA GLY A 8 -2.05 -1.90 -4.64
C GLY A 8 -1.04 -2.12 -3.52
N SER A 9 -0.74 -1.12 -2.69
CA SER A 9 0.14 -1.29 -1.52
C SER A 9 -0.46 -2.26 -0.51
N PHE A 10 0.38 -3.08 0.11
CA PHE A 10 0.00 -3.98 1.21
C PHE A 10 0.31 -3.36 2.56
N VAL A 11 -0.64 -3.49 3.48
CA VAL A 11 -0.64 -2.84 4.79
C VAL A 11 -1.20 -3.76 5.87
N ARG A 12 -0.83 -3.50 7.11
CA ARG A 12 -1.45 -4.10 8.30
C ARG A 12 -2.03 -3.04 9.23
N HIS A 13 -3.12 -3.39 9.89
CA HIS A 13 -3.72 -2.55 10.91
C HIS A 13 -3.02 -2.80 12.27
N PRO A 14 -2.40 -1.78 12.90
CA PRO A 14 -1.64 -1.98 14.14
C PRO A 14 -2.50 -2.47 15.31
N GLU A 15 -3.72 -1.94 15.43
CA GLU A 15 -4.65 -2.32 16.51
C GLU A 15 -5.50 -3.57 16.20
N ARG A 16 -5.45 -4.09 14.97
CA ARG A 16 -6.29 -5.20 14.50
C ARG A 16 -5.43 -6.22 13.74
N PRO A 17 -4.48 -6.88 14.41
CA PRO A 17 -3.64 -7.89 13.76
C PRO A 17 -4.46 -9.07 13.19
N ASP A 18 -5.61 -9.37 13.80
CA ASP A 18 -6.51 -10.45 13.39
C ASP A 18 -7.13 -10.24 12.00
N TRP A 19 -7.23 -8.99 11.53
CA TRP A 19 -7.74 -8.68 10.20
C TRP A 19 -6.84 -9.19 9.07
N GLY A 20 -5.59 -9.54 9.38
CA GLY A 20 -4.64 -10.07 8.42
C GLY A 20 -4.02 -8.99 7.55
N LEU A 21 -3.52 -9.39 6.37
CA LEU A 21 -2.96 -8.48 5.39
C LEU A 21 -4.10 -7.69 4.72
N GLY A 22 -3.87 -6.41 4.50
CA GLY A 22 -4.79 -5.54 3.77
C GLY A 22 -4.15 -5.03 2.48
N GLN A 23 -4.91 -5.02 1.40
CA GLN A 23 -4.50 -4.34 0.16
C GLN A 23 -5.24 -3.00 0.05
N VAL A 24 -4.50 -1.91 -0.12
CA VAL A 24 -5.08 -0.60 -0.38
C VAL A 24 -5.76 -0.62 -1.75
N GLN A 25 -7.05 -0.31 -1.81
CA GLN A 25 -7.78 -0.17 -3.06
C GLN A 25 -7.81 1.28 -3.56
N SER A 26 -7.89 2.25 -2.64
CA SER A 26 -7.98 3.66 -2.98
C SER A 26 -7.60 4.54 -1.80
N VAL A 27 -7.05 5.71 -2.08
CA VAL A 27 -6.74 6.74 -1.08
C VAL A 27 -7.38 8.05 -1.53
N ILE A 28 -8.31 8.57 -0.71
CA ILE A 28 -9.04 9.80 -0.98
C ILE A 28 -8.86 10.72 0.22
N ALA A 29 -7.99 11.72 0.05
CA ALA A 29 -7.56 12.62 1.12
C ALA A 29 -7.01 11.84 2.33
N ALA A 30 -7.70 11.90 3.47
CA ALA A 30 -7.33 11.15 4.67
C ALA A 30 -7.96 9.74 4.74
N ARG A 31 -8.89 9.39 3.84
CA ARG A 31 -9.58 8.10 3.88
C ARG A 31 -8.89 7.09 2.97
N ILE A 32 -8.47 5.99 3.55
CA ILE A 32 -7.79 4.88 2.86
C ILE A 32 -8.74 3.70 2.86
N THR A 33 -9.16 3.25 1.68
CA THR A 33 -9.97 2.04 1.55
C THR A 33 -9.03 0.85 1.40
N VAL A 34 -9.13 -0.11 2.32
CA VAL A 34 -8.29 -1.31 2.35
C VAL A 34 -9.20 -2.53 2.35
N ASN A 35 -8.85 -3.55 1.57
CA ASN A 35 -9.48 -4.85 1.64
C ASN A 35 -8.59 -5.79 2.44
N PHE A 36 -9.00 -6.12 3.66
CA PHE A 36 -8.33 -7.04 4.57
C PHE A 36 -8.77 -8.48 4.35
N GLU A 37 -7.86 -9.44 4.52
CA GLU A 37 -8.14 -10.87 4.32
C GLU A 37 -9.29 -11.40 5.20
N ASN A 38 -9.30 -11.06 6.49
CA ASN A 38 -10.27 -11.60 7.44
C ASN A 38 -11.42 -10.64 7.79
N ALA A 39 -11.28 -9.35 7.46
CA ALA A 39 -12.29 -8.32 7.76
C ALA A 39 -12.99 -7.78 6.50
N GLY A 40 -12.50 -8.10 5.30
CA GLY A 40 -13.01 -7.56 4.05
C GLY A 40 -12.70 -6.08 3.87
N LYS A 41 -13.58 -5.37 3.14
CA LYS A 41 -13.36 -3.96 2.79
C LYS A 41 -13.65 -3.03 3.97
N VAL A 42 -12.64 -2.31 4.41
CA VAL A 42 -12.72 -1.34 5.50
C VAL A 42 -12.16 0.01 5.04
N VAL A 43 -12.78 1.10 5.50
CA VAL A 43 -12.27 2.46 5.28
C VAL A 43 -11.57 2.92 6.56
N ILE A 44 -10.29 3.25 6.43
CA ILE A 44 -9.43 3.71 7.50
C ILE A 44 -9.24 5.22 7.39
N ASP A 45 -9.31 5.91 8.52
CA ASP A 45 -8.97 7.32 8.61
C ASP A 45 -7.46 7.46 8.89
N GLY A 46 -6.68 7.75 7.85
CA GLY A 46 -5.24 7.91 7.87
C GLY A 46 -4.74 9.14 8.63
N SER A 47 -5.64 10.00 9.12
CA SER A 47 -5.30 11.07 10.07
C SER A 47 -5.37 10.60 11.53
N ARG A 48 -6.07 9.50 11.81
CA ARG A 48 -6.18 8.90 13.14
C ARG A 48 -5.35 7.64 13.29
N ILE A 49 -5.32 6.81 12.26
CA ILE A 49 -4.67 5.49 12.26
C ILE A 49 -3.59 5.46 11.20
N LEU A 50 -2.35 5.24 11.63
CA LEU A 50 -1.21 5.01 10.74
C LEU A 50 -1.10 3.51 10.45
N LEU A 51 -1.34 3.12 9.20
CA LEU A 51 -1.18 1.73 8.76
C LEU A 51 0.30 1.39 8.61
N THR A 52 0.67 0.17 8.95
CA THR A 52 2.05 -0.30 8.80
C THR A 52 2.21 -0.92 7.43
N PRO A 53 3.10 -0.41 6.55
CA PRO A 53 3.37 -1.04 5.27
C PRO A 53 3.96 -2.44 5.48
N ASP A 54 3.42 -3.44 4.79
CA ASP A 54 3.95 -4.80 4.79
C ASP A 54 4.77 -4.99 3.51
N THR A 55 6.03 -4.56 3.57
CA THR A 55 6.98 -4.58 2.45
C THR A 55 7.45 -6.01 2.11
N GLY A 56 6.97 -7.04 2.83
CA GLY A 56 7.35 -8.44 2.65
C GLY A 56 7.01 -9.03 1.28
N ARG A 57 6.23 -8.32 0.47
CA ARG A 57 5.94 -8.63 -0.94
C ARG A 57 6.09 -7.44 -1.87
N GLN A 58 7.13 -6.63 -1.70
CA GLN A 58 7.59 -5.88 -2.86
C GLN A 58 8.32 -6.84 -3.78
N GLU A 59 7.55 -7.50 -4.65
CA GLU A 59 8.09 -7.97 -5.91
C GLU A 59 8.85 -6.78 -6.50
N THR A 60 10.17 -6.94 -6.56
CA THR A 60 11.10 -5.94 -7.06
C THR A 60 10.58 -5.46 -8.40
N HIS A 61 10.01 -4.26 -8.43
CA HIS A 61 9.82 -3.54 -9.67
C HIS A 61 11.23 -3.14 -10.12
N VAL A 62 11.95 -4.08 -10.74
CA VAL A 62 13.16 -3.83 -11.52
C VAL A 62 12.74 -3.05 -12.75
N ASN A 63 12.38 -1.78 -12.54
CA ASN A 63 12.23 -0.82 -13.60
C ASN A 63 13.62 -0.26 -13.94
N GLU A 64 14.43 -1.08 -14.61
CA GLU A 64 15.56 -0.60 -15.40
C GLU A 64 15.02 0.23 -16.58
N SER A 65 14.65 1.48 -16.30
CA SER A 65 14.39 2.48 -17.33
C SER A 65 15.68 3.23 -17.66
N HIS A 66 16.16 3.00 -18.87
CA HIS A 66 16.84 3.96 -19.75
C HIS A 66 18.23 4.49 -19.38
N ARG A 67 19.23 4.09 -20.18
CA ARG A 67 20.06 5.04 -20.96
C ARG A 67 20.71 4.37 -22.18
N SER A 68 20.32 4.83 -23.37
CA SER A 68 21.14 5.19 -24.56
C SER A 68 22.44 4.38 -24.83
N VAL A 69 22.73 3.89 -26.04
CA VAL A 69 23.05 4.73 -27.20
C VAL A 69 22.90 3.99 -28.54
N LYS A 70 22.34 4.72 -29.49
CA LYS A 70 22.38 4.49 -30.93
C LYS A 70 23.80 4.77 -31.45
N GLY A 71 24.36 3.87 -32.25
CA GLY A 71 25.44 4.18 -33.20
C GLY A 71 26.81 3.57 -32.89
N ARG A 72 27.15 2.51 -33.62
CA ARG A 72 28.28 2.48 -34.57
C ARG A 72 28.00 1.44 -35.64
#